data_AF-A0A7S1NLP6-F1
#
_entry.id   AF-A0A7S1NLP6-F1
#
_cell.length_a   1.000
_cell.length_b   1.000
_cell.length_c   1.000
_cell.angle_alpha   90.00
_cell.angle_beta   90.00
_cell.angle_gamma   90.00
#
_symmetry.space_group_name_H-M   'P 1'
#
loop_
_entity.id
_entity.type
_entity.pdbx_description
1 polymer ?
#
loop_
_entity_poly.entity_id
_entity_poly.type
_entity_poly.pdbx_seq_one_letter_code
_entity_poly.pdbx_strand_id
1 'polypeptide(L)'
;FSSLFVPIMVKFTQYLIVAAERASISVSEYIDYKALKKANIKKIVNAKKEDGRAPIELSYDFMEALKVEIQQVNAYSNKRLGELNEKLSNLVNQQSDKKGSFFKKKSSTAEQLTLANELGEEFVCLTSYIAVNKLAIDKIVKKHDKHSNLTFLELFPRFFETLKLLDITSFDGQILMLSDFYAQLRGESVDKTVQVGTNFERQSIKYWVHPEDMMTVIMIVIQNLPVFFKPDNAPAGD
;
A
#
# COMPACT_ATOMS: atom_id res chain seq x y z
N PHE A 1 12.87 -3.20 16.46
CA PHE A 1 14.10 -2.46 16.07
C PHE A 1 15.27 -3.45 15.92
N SER A 2 15.44 -4.01 14.72
CA SER A 2 16.69 -4.61 14.22
C SER A 2 16.45 -5.07 12.76
N SER A 3 17.36 -4.74 11.84
CA SER A 3 17.42 -5.08 10.40
C SER A 3 16.96 -4.05 9.34
N LEU A 4 16.88 -2.76 9.67
CA LEU A 4 16.60 -1.69 8.68
C LEU A 4 17.84 -1.17 7.91
N PHE A 5 18.86 -2.00 7.71
CA PHE A 5 19.96 -1.67 6.79
C PHE A 5 20.19 -2.83 5.84
N VAL A 6 19.43 -2.84 4.73
CA VAL A 6 19.76 -3.71 3.60
C VAL A 6 20.96 -3.08 2.88
N PRO A 7 22.08 -3.82 2.71
CA PRO A 7 23.31 -3.25 2.20
C PRO A 7 23.16 -2.79 0.75
N ILE A 8 23.85 -1.68 0.48
CA ILE A 8 24.17 -1.15 -0.84
C ILE A 8 24.71 -2.30 -1.71
N MET A 9 24.07 -2.57 -2.86
CA MET A 9 24.31 -3.66 -3.82
C MET A 9 23.55 -5.01 -3.68
N VAL A 10 22.31 -5.01 -3.19
CA VAL A 10 21.41 -6.15 -3.48
C VAL A 10 20.77 -5.99 -4.87
N LYS A 11 20.86 -7.01 -5.74
CA LYS A 11 20.15 -7.04 -7.03
C LYS A 11 18.65 -6.90 -6.76
N PHE A 12 17.97 -5.98 -7.44
CA PHE A 12 16.54 -5.70 -7.20
C PHE A 12 15.64 -6.95 -7.30
N THR A 13 16.01 -7.95 -8.09
CA THR A 13 15.30 -9.25 -8.14
C THR A 13 15.34 -9.99 -6.81
N GLN A 14 16.43 -9.90 -6.05
CA GLN A 14 16.53 -10.49 -4.71
C GLN A 14 15.66 -9.70 -3.71
N TYR A 15 15.58 -8.38 -3.87
CA TYR A 15 14.68 -7.55 -3.06
C TYR A 15 13.22 -7.96 -3.23
N LEU A 16 12.78 -8.23 -4.47
CA LEU A 16 11.42 -8.74 -4.74
C LEU A 16 11.15 -10.09 -4.05
N ILE A 17 12.12 -11.01 -4.10
CA ILE A 17 12.00 -12.32 -3.43
C ILE A 17 11.84 -12.14 -1.92
N VAL A 18 12.71 -11.32 -1.31
CA VAL A 18 12.65 -11.05 0.14
C VAL A 18 11.34 -10.34 0.53
N ALA A 19 10.84 -9.42 -0.30
CA ALA A 19 9.56 -8.76 -0.08
C ALA A 19 8.38 -9.76 -0.17
N ALA A 20 8.40 -10.67 -1.14
CA ALA A 20 7.41 -11.72 -1.31
C ALA A 20 7.38 -12.68 -0.10
N GLU A 21 8.56 -13.12 0.37
CA GLU A 21 8.70 -13.96 1.57
C GLU A 21 8.13 -13.26 2.81
N ARG A 22 8.44 -11.98 3.02
CA ARG A 22 7.94 -11.19 4.16
C ARG A 22 6.42 -11.05 4.14
N ALA A 23 5.83 -10.83 2.97
CA ALA A 23 4.40 -10.66 2.81
C ALA A 23 3.64 -12.00 2.77
N SER A 24 4.34 -13.15 2.75
CA SER A 24 3.76 -14.47 2.48
C SER A 24 2.92 -14.50 1.17
N ILE A 25 3.34 -13.72 0.18
CA ILE A 25 2.71 -13.64 -1.15
C ILE A 25 3.58 -14.41 -2.14
N SER A 26 2.97 -15.15 -3.06
CA SER A 26 3.72 -15.84 -4.12
C SER A 26 4.49 -14.83 -4.97
N VAL A 27 5.76 -15.13 -5.25
CA VAL A 27 6.63 -14.30 -6.12
C VAL A 27 6.00 -14.12 -7.51
N SER A 28 5.18 -15.06 -7.98
CA SER A 28 4.49 -15.00 -9.27
C SER A 28 3.45 -13.89 -9.38
N GLU A 29 2.97 -13.36 -8.26
CA GLU A 29 2.00 -12.25 -8.24
C GLU A 29 2.69 -10.89 -8.42
N TYR A 30 3.99 -10.81 -8.09
CA TYR A 30 4.79 -9.62 -8.34
C TYR A 30 5.19 -9.51 -9.81
N ILE A 31 5.52 -8.30 -10.24
CA ILE A 31 6.06 -8.05 -11.57
C ILE A 31 7.29 -8.92 -11.83
N ASP A 32 7.31 -9.62 -12.97
CA ASP A 32 8.49 -10.37 -13.41
C ASP A 32 9.54 -9.42 -13.99
N TYR A 33 10.22 -8.72 -13.08
CA TYR A 33 11.30 -7.81 -13.39
C TYR A 33 12.44 -8.49 -14.17
N LYS A 34 12.66 -9.79 -13.92
CA LYS A 34 13.74 -10.55 -14.56
C LYS A 34 13.37 -10.86 -16.01
N ALA A 35 12.14 -11.28 -16.28
CA ALA A 35 11.64 -11.50 -17.63
C ALA A 35 11.62 -10.20 -18.43
N LEU A 36 11.03 -9.11 -17.91
CA LEU A 36 11.01 -7.80 -18.57
C LEU A 36 12.42 -7.32 -18.94
N LYS A 37 13.37 -7.46 -18.01
CA LYS A 37 14.76 -7.10 -18.26
C LYS A 37 15.41 -7.99 -19.33
N LYS A 38 15.18 -9.31 -19.30
CA LYS A 38 15.81 -10.24 -20.24
C LYS A 38 15.19 -10.15 -21.64
N ALA A 39 13.87 -10.04 -21.73
CA ALA A 39 13.13 -10.09 -22.98
C ALA A 39 13.15 -8.75 -23.72
N ASN A 40 13.07 -7.62 -23.02
CA ASN A 40 12.90 -6.31 -23.66
C ASN A 40 14.17 -5.47 -23.58
N ILE A 41 14.70 -5.26 -22.37
CA ILE A 41 15.86 -4.37 -22.18
C ILE A 41 17.11 -4.91 -22.89
N LYS A 42 17.37 -6.22 -22.86
CA LYS A 42 18.53 -6.79 -23.58
C LYS A 42 18.44 -6.64 -25.09
N LYS A 43 17.23 -6.75 -25.67
CA LYS A 43 17.03 -6.53 -27.12
C LYS A 43 17.36 -5.09 -27.49
N ILE A 44 16.87 -4.13 -26.71
CA ILE A 44 17.17 -2.69 -26.90
C ILE A 44 18.68 -2.44 -26.81
N VAL A 45 19.36 -3.03 -25.83
CA VAL A 45 20.81 -2.87 -25.67
C VAL A 45 21.58 -3.45 -26.85
N ASN A 46 21.16 -4.58 -27.41
CA ASN A 46 21.84 -5.20 -28.55
C ASN A 46 21.60 -4.41 -29.84
N ALA A 47 20.36 -4.03 -30.14
CA ALA A 47 20.03 -3.21 -31.31
C ALA A 47 20.82 -1.88 -31.32
N LYS A 48 20.94 -1.23 -30.15
CA LYS A 48 21.76 -0.01 -30.03
C LYS A 48 23.25 -0.24 -30.25
N LYS A 49 23.79 -1.43 -29.94
CA LYS A 49 25.21 -1.75 -30.21
C LYS A 49 25.47 -1.97 -31.70
N GLU A 50 24.50 -2.52 -32.41
CA GLU A 50 24.58 -2.81 -33.85
C GLU A 50 24.39 -1.53 -34.68
N ASP A 51 23.31 -0.78 -34.43
CA ASP A 51 22.89 0.35 -35.27
C ASP A 51 23.16 1.73 -34.65
N GLY A 52 23.74 1.79 -33.44
CA GLY A 52 23.98 3.04 -32.71
C GLY A 52 22.71 3.69 -32.11
N ARG A 53 21.52 3.24 -32.50
CA ARG A 53 20.21 3.73 -32.02
C ARG A 53 19.29 2.57 -31.65
N ALA A 54 18.43 2.79 -30.65
CA ALA A 54 17.36 1.85 -30.33
C ALA A 54 16.14 2.08 -31.26
N PRO A 55 15.65 1.03 -31.94
CA PRO A 55 14.38 1.08 -32.67
C PRO A 55 13.22 1.43 -31.74
N ILE A 56 12.26 2.23 -32.23
CA ILE A 56 11.11 2.68 -31.46
C ILE A 56 10.16 1.51 -31.20
N GLU A 57 10.08 0.56 -32.14
CA GLU A 57 9.26 -0.65 -32.10
C GLU A 57 9.55 -1.48 -30.84
N LEU A 58 10.81 -1.58 -30.42
CA LEU A 58 11.19 -2.27 -29.19
C LEU A 58 10.68 -1.56 -27.92
N SER A 59 10.40 -0.26 -28.00
CA SER A 59 9.78 0.50 -26.90
C SER A 59 8.28 0.21 -26.81
N TYR A 60 7.62 -0.05 -27.95
CA TYR A 60 6.24 -0.53 -27.99
C TYR A 60 6.13 -1.95 -27.43
N ASP A 61 7.00 -2.87 -27.84
CA ASP A 61 7.05 -4.24 -27.29
C ASP A 61 7.24 -4.22 -25.77
N PHE A 62 8.13 -3.34 -25.29
CA PHE A 62 8.34 -3.14 -23.86
C PHE A 62 7.08 -2.61 -23.16
N MET A 63 6.40 -1.63 -23.76
CA MET A 63 5.16 -1.05 -23.23
C MET A 63 4.05 -2.09 -23.13
N GLU A 64 3.86 -2.93 -24.15
CA GLU A 64 2.86 -4.01 -24.12
C GLU A 64 3.17 -5.06 -23.05
N ALA A 65 4.43 -5.48 -22.93
CA ALA A 65 4.84 -6.41 -21.89
C ALA A 65 4.62 -5.80 -20.49
N LEU A 66 4.98 -4.54 -20.29
CA LEU A 66 4.79 -3.84 -19.02
C LEU A 66 3.28 -3.67 -18.69
N LYS A 67 2.44 -3.46 -19.71
CA LYS A 67 0.98 -3.37 -19.56
C LYS A 67 0.41 -4.62 -18.90
N VAL A 68 0.77 -5.79 -19.42
CA VAL A 68 0.27 -7.09 -18.94
C VAL A 68 0.64 -7.29 -17.47
N GLU A 69 1.89 -7.01 -17.10
CA GLU A 69 2.39 -7.12 -15.73
C GLU A 69 1.66 -6.17 -14.78
N ILE A 70 1.44 -4.91 -15.18
CA ILE A 70 0.69 -3.93 -14.37
C ILE A 70 -0.77 -4.37 -14.19
N GLN A 71 -1.41 -4.88 -15.25
CA GLN A 71 -2.78 -5.37 -15.18
C GLN A 71 -2.90 -6.56 -14.21
N GLN A 72 -1.92 -7.47 -14.20
CA GLN A 72 -1.86 -8.57 -13.24
C GLN A 72 -1.76 -8.05 -11.80
N VAL A 73 -0.82 -7.14 -11.52
CA VAL A 73 -0.66 -6.56 -10.18
C VAL A 73 -1.93 -5.86 -9.71
N ASN A 74 -2.60 -5.12 -10.60
CA ASN A 74 -3.86 -4.46 -10.30
C ASN A 74 -4.98 -5.46 -10.03
N ALA A 75 -5.09 -6.53 -10.82
CA ALA A 75 -6.08 -7.57 -10.61
C ALA A 75 -5.90 -8.22 -9.23
N TYR A 76 -4.67 -8.57 -8.86
CA TYR A 76 -4.36 -9.11 -7.53
C TYR A 76 -4.67 -8.11 -6.41
N SER A 77 -4.21 -6.86 -6.56
CA SER A 77 -4.41 -5.82 -5.54
C SER A 77 -5.89 -5.55 -5.27
N ASN A 78 -6.69 -5.44 -6.32
CA ASN A 78 -8.13 -5.19 -6.21
C ASN A 78 -8.87 -6.40 -5.64
N LYS A 79 -8.52 -7.62 -6.05
CA LYS A 79 -9.06 -8.85 -5.46
C LYS A 79 -8.80 -8.88 -3.96
N ARG A 80 -7.55 -8.66 -3.56
CA ARG A 80 -7.15 -8.69 -2.15
C ARG A 80 -7.84 -7.58 -1.35
N LEU A 81 -7.93 -6.37 -1.90
CA LEU A 81 -8.65 -5.27 -1.27
C LEU A 81 -10.14 -5.61 -1.08
N GLY A 82 -10.78 -6.25 -2.05
CA GLY A 82 -12.16 -6.74 -1.93
C GLY A 82 -12.34 -7.71 -0.75
N GLU A 83 -11.47 -8.71 -0.65
CA GLU A 83 -11.47 -9.68 0.47
C GLU A 83 -11.30 -8.98 1.83
N LEU A 84 -10.39 -8.00 1.93
CA LEU A 84 -10.16 -7.25 3.17
C LEU A 84 -11.37 -6.36 3.51
N ASN A 85 -12.02 -5.75 2.52
CA ASN A 85 -13.22 -4.94 2.72
C ASN A 85 -14.40 -5.80 3.22
N GLU A 86 -14.55 -7.02 2.71
CA GLU A 86 -15.55 -7.97 3.20
C GLU A 86 -15.28 -8.37 4.66
N LYS A 87 -14.03 -8.71 5.00
CA LYS A 87 -13.62 -9.00 6.37
C LYS A 87 -13.90 -7.83 7.31
N LEU A 88 -13.55 -6.61 6.89
CA LEU A 88 -13.79 -5.39 7.66
C LEU A 88 -15.28 -5.15 7.90
N SER A 89 -16.09 -5.29 6.84
CA SER A 89 -17.55 -5.11 6.92
C SER A 89 -18.19 -6.13 7.86
N ASN A 90 -17.77 -7.40 7.79
CA ASN A 90 -18.24 -8.45 8.69
C ASN A 90 -17.91 -8.16 10.15
N LEU A 91 -16.69 -7.68 10.41
CA LEU A 91 -16.22 -7.33 11.75
C LEU A 91 -17.00 -6.14 12.33
N VAL A 92 -17.29 -5.12 11.52
CA VAL A 92 -18.12 -3.97 11.92
C VAL A 92 -19.57 -4.40 12.18
N ASN A 93 -20.16 -5.22 11.32
CA ASN A 93 -21.55 -5.68 11.45
C ASN A 93 -21.76 -6.59 12.68
N GLN A 94 -20.80 -7.47 12.97
CA GLN A 94 -20.83 -8.31 14.19
C GLN A 94 -20.85 -7.47 15.47
N GLN A 95 -20.38 -6.23 15.42
CA GLN A 95 -20.34 -5.32 16.56
C GLN A 95 -21.62 -4.48 16.70
N SER A 96 -22.26 -4.06 15.59
CA SER A 96 -23.56 -3.37 15.66
C SER A 96 -24.66 -4.24 16.26
N ASP A 97 -24.66 -5.55 15.95
CA ASP A 97 -25.62 -6.51 16.48
C ASP A 97 -25.53 -6.67 18.01
N LYS A 98 -24.39 -6.34 18.63
CA LYS A 98 -24.21 -6.38 20.10
C LYS A 98 -25.00 -5.30 20.84
N LYS A 99 -25.34 -4.17 20.18
CA LYS A 99 -26.14 -3.10 20.81
C LYS A 99 -27.64 -3.44 20.89
N GLY A 100 -28.11 -4.42 20.11
CA GLY A 100 -29.55 -4.77 20.01
C GLY A 100 -29.96 -6.10 20.64
N SER A 101 -29.04 -7.01 20.99
CA SER A 101 -29.38 -8.36 21.44
C SER A 101 -28.61 -8.79 22.69
N PHE A 102 -29.29 -8.78 23.84
CA PHE A 102 -28.76 -9.17 25.16
C PHE A 102 -28.36 -10.65 25.28
N PHE A 103 -28.68 -11.49 24.28
CA PHE A 103 -28.64 -12.97 24.40
C PHE A 103 -27.77 -13.71 23.36
N LYS A 104 -27.01 -13.04 22.48
CA LYS A 104 -26.12 -13.74 21.53
C LYS A 104 -24.72 -13.98 22.10
N LYS A 105 -24.21 -15.20 21.88
CA LYS A 105 -22.89 -15.73 22.27
C LYS A 105 -21.80 -14.65 22.10
N LYS A 106 -21.28 -14.14 23.23
CA LYS A 106 -20.21 -13.13 23.27
C LYS A 106 -18.96 -13.70 22.60
N SER A 107 -18.57 -13.18 21.43
CA SER A 107 -17.14 -13.12 21.14
C SER A 107 -16.51 -12.17 22.15
N SER A 108 -15.42 -12.60 22.77
CA SER A 108 -14.71 -11.80 23.76
C SER A 108 -14.19 -10.53 23.08
N THR A 109 -14.22 -9.38 23.76
CA THR A 109 -13.60 -8.13 23.27
C THR A 109 -12.14 -8.36 22.83
N ALA A 110 -11.44 -9.28 23.52
CA ALA A 110 -10.09 -9.70 23.17
C ALA A 110 -10.00 -10.39 21.80
N GLU A 111 -10.97 -11.27 21.46
CA GLU A 111 -10.99 -11.96 20.15
C GLU A 111 -11.21 -10.95 19.01
N GLN A 112 -12.11 -9.98 19.21
CA GLN A 112 -12.35 -8.93 18.23
C GLN A 112 -11.13 -8.02 18.03
N LEU A 113 -10.40 -7.72 19.10
CA LEU A 113 -9.17 -6.95 19.03
C LEU A 113 -8.10 -7.70 18.24
N THR A 114 -7.92 -9.00 18.51
CA THR A 114 -6.98 -9.84 17.75
C THR A 114 -7.33 -9.84 16.26
N LEU A 115 -8.60 -10.05 15.91
CA LEU A 115 -9.05 -10.04 14.51
C LEU A 115 -8.83 -8.68 13.83
N ALA A 116 -9.06 -7.57 14.55
CA ALA A 116 -8.81 -6.23 14.02
C ALA A 116 -7.31 -5.99 13.78
N ASN A 117 -6.45 -6.47 14.68
CA ASN A 117 -5.00 -6.37 14.55
C ASN A 117 -4.49 -7.18 13.36
N GLU A 118 -4.93 -8.44 13.22
CA GLU A 118 -4.62 -9.29 12.06
C GLU A 118 -5.05 -8.63 10.75
N LEU A 119 -6.24 -8.04 10.72
CA LEU A 119 -6.74 -7.32 9.55
C LEU A 119 -5.87 -6.08 9.24
N GLY A 120 -5.43 -5.34 10.26
CA GLY A 120 -4.50 -4.22 10.11
C GLY A 120 -3.15 -4.66 9.51
N GLU A 121 -2.60 -5.78 9.97
CA GLU A 121 -1.38 -6.38 9.41
C GLU A 121 -1.58 -6.79 7.94
N GLU A 122 -2.74 -7.36 7.58
CA GLU A 122 -3.05 -7.70 6.19
C GLU A 122 -3.08 -6.46 5.27
N PHE A 123 -3.61 -5.32 5.75
CA PHE A 123 -3.56 -4.05 5.01
C PHE A 123 -2.13 -3.51 4.85
N VAL A 124 -1.29 -3.64 5.88
CA VAL A 124 0.14 -3.27 5.80
C VAL A 124 0.86 -4.13 4.76
N CYS A 125 0.60 -5.43 4.73
CA CYS A 125 1.16 -6.34 3.73
C CYS A 125 0.73 -5.95 2.30
N LEU A 126 -0.56 -5.63 2.09
CA LEU A 126 -1.07 -5.22 0.78
C LEU A 126 -0.45 -3.90 0.29
N THR A 127 -0.35 -2.90 1.17
CA THR A 127 0.27 -1.61 0.81
C THR A 127 1.76 -1.76 0.52
N SER A 128 2.47 -2.59 1.30
CA SER A 128 3.87 -2.94 1.05
C SER A 128 4.06 -3.64 -0.31
N TYR A 129 3.18 -4.58 -0.63
CA TYR A 129 3.15 -5.25 -1.95
C TYR A 129 2.99 -4.23 -3.09
N ILE A 130 2.05 -3.29 -2.96
CA ILE A 130 1.83 -2.25 -3.98
C ILE A 130 3.06 -1.34 -4.11
N ALA A 131 3.66 -0.91 -2.99
CA ALA A 131 4.84 -0.05 -2.99
C ALA A 131 6.04 -0.69 -3.68
N VAL A 132 6.30 -1.97 -3.40
CA VAL A 132 7.38 -2.73 -4.03
C VAL A 132 7.18 -2.87 -5.54
N ASN A 133 5.94 -3.12 -5.99
CA ASN A 133 5.61 -3.20 -7.42
C ASN A 133 5.74 -1.83 -8.12
N LYS A 134 5.29 -0.74 -7.49
CA LYS A 134 5.54 0.63 -8.01
C LYS A 134 7.02 0.89 -8.20
N LEU A 135 7.83 0.55 -7.20
CA LEU A 135 9.29 0.71 -7.28
C LEU A 135 9.90 -0.15 -8.41
N ALA A 136 9.36 -1.34 -8.65
CA ALA A 136 9.78 -2.21 -9.75
C ALA A 136 9.52 -1.58 -11.12
N ILE A 137 8.32 -1.02 -11.31
CA ILE A 137 7.92 -0.30 -12.54
C ILE A 137 8.86 0.88 -12.77
N ASP A 138 9.04 1.73 -11.77
CA ASP A 138 9.91 2.90 -11.87
C ASP A 138 11.35 2.51 -12.23
N LYS A 139 11.86 1.43 -11.62
CA LYS A 139 13.22 0.94 -11.91
C LYS A 139 13.36 0.34 -13.29
N ILE A 140 12.34 -0.34 -13.83
CA ILE A 140 12.43 -0.93 -15.16
C ILE A 140 12.25 0.13 -16.24
N VAL A 141 11.39 1.12 -16.03
CA VAL A 141 11.20 2.28 -16.92
C VAL A 141 12.48 3.13 -16.96
N LYS A 142 13.06 3.49 -15.81
CA LYS A 142 14.36 4.19 -15.77
C LYS A 142 15.47 3.41 -16.46
N LYS A 143 15.42 2.08 -16.40
CA LYS A 143 16.39 1.22 -17.09
C LYS A 143 16.16 1.21 -18.61
N HIS A 144 14.91 1.20 -19.05
CA HIS A 144 14.55 1.39 -20.45
C HIS A 144 15.14 2.70 -20.97
N ASP A 145 14.80 3.83 -20.35
CA ASP A 145 15.20 5.17 -20.81
C ASP A 145 16.71 5.34 -20.90
N LYS A 146 17.43 4.80 -19.90
CA LYS A 146 18.89 4.80 -19.89
C LYS A 146 19.50 4.04 -21.08
N HIS A 147 18.87 2.97 -21.54
CA HIS A 147 19.42 2.14 -22.60
C HIS A 147 18.91 2.55 -23.99
N SER A 148 17.65 2.96 -24.13
CA SER A 148 17.07 3.41 -25.40
C SER A 148 17.48 4.83 -25.78
N ASN A 149 17.85 5.68 -24.80
CA ASN A 149 17.93 7.14 -24.95
C ASN A 149 16.60 7.77 -25.41
N LEU A 150 15.48 7.08 -25.18
CA LEU A 150 14.14 7.56 -25.46
C LEU A 150 13.41 7.70 -24.12
N THR A 151 12.78 8.84 -23.89
CA THR A 151 12.00 9.08 -22.68
C THR A 151 10.65 8.35 -22.79
N PHE A 152 10.50 7.23 -22.08
CA PHE A 152 9.29 6.41 -22.16
C PHE A 152 8.01 7.17 -21.80
N LEU A 153 8.10 8.08 -20.82
CA LEU A 153 6.97 8.91 -20.40
C LEU A 153 6.48 9.88 -21.50
N GLU A 154 7.40 10.41 -22.32
CA GLU A 154 7.06 11.28 -23.45
C GLU A 154 6.48 10.48 -24.61
N LEU A 155 6.98 9.26 -24.83
CA LEU A 155 6.47 8.36 -25.86
C LEU A 155 5.05 7.87 -25.53
N PHE A 156 4.75 7.62 -24.25
CA PHE A 156 3.53 6.96 -23.82
C PHE A 156 2.84 7.67 -22.64
N PRO A 157 2.41 8.93 -22.77
CA PRO A 157 1.82 9.70 -21.66
C PRO A 157 0.55 9.04 -21.12
N ARG A 158 -0.33 8.57 -22.03
CA ARG A 158 -1.59 7.91 -21.67
C ARG A 158 -1.42 6.58 -20.93
N PHE A 159 -0.27 5.93 -21.07
CA PHE A 159 -0.02 4.63 -20.46
C PHE A 159 -0.05 4.71 -18.93
N PHE A 160 0.64 5.69 -18.35
CA PHE A 160 0.72 5.85 -16.89
C PHE A 160 -0.56 6.42 -16.28
N GLU A 161 -1.27 7.27 -17.01
CA GLU A 161 -2.58 7.79 -16.58
C GLU A 161 -3.60 6.65 -16.46
N THR A 162 -3.57 5.70 -17.39
CA THR A 162 -4.58 4.62 -17.46
C THR A 162 -4.28 3.46 -16.53
N LEU A 163 -2.99 3.18 -16.24
CA LEU A 163 -2.55 1.97 -15.54
C LEU A 163 -1.93 2.28 -14.18
N LYS A 164 -2.54 3.21 -13.45
CA LYS A 164 -2.06 3.60 -12.12
C LYS A 164 -2.37 2.50 -11.09
N LEU A 165 -1.36 2.10 -10.32
CA LEU A 165 -1.54 1.23 -9.16
C LEU A 165 -2.18 2.01 -8.00
N LEU A 166 -2.91 1.31 -7.12
CA LEU A 166 -3.56 1.91 -5.94
C LEU A 166 -2.60 2.74 -5.09
N ASP A 167 -3.06 3.89 -4.56
CA ASP A 167 -2.27 4.75 -3.66
C ASP A 167 -2.67 4.52 -2.21
N ILE A 168 -1.87 5.02 -1.26
CA ILE A 168 -2.22 4.92 0.17
C ILE A 168 -3.53 5.63 0.49
N THR A 169 -3.83 6.72 -0.22
CA THR A 169 -5.10 7.46 -0.11
C THR A 169 -6.32 6.63 -0.54
N SER A 170 -6.12 5.56 -1.30
CA SER A 170 -7.18 4.62 -1.65
C SER A 170 -7.67 3.79 -0.43
N PHE A 171 -6.96 3.87 0.71
CA PHE A 171 -7.26 3.14 1.93
C PHE A 171 -7.89 4.03 3.03
N ASP A 172 -8.11 5.31 2.78
CA ASP A 172 -8.58 6.28 3.79
C ASP A 172 -9.91 5.83 4.42
N GLY A 173 -10.85 5.33 3.62
CA GLY A 173 -12.12 4.81 4.12
C GLY A 173 -11.96 3.60 5.05
N GLN A 174 -11.07 2.68 4.71
CA GLN A 174 -10.76 1.50 5.51
C GLN A 174 -10.05 1.86 6.81
N ILE A 175 -9.14 2.83 6.77
CA ILE A 175 -8.43 3.35 7.94
C ILE A 175 -9.44 3.98 8.91
N LEU A 176 -10.38 4.80 8.42
CA LEU A 176 -11.42 5.40 9.24
C LEU A 176 -12.32 4.34 9.89
N MET A 177 -12.80 3.36 9.11
CA MET A 177 -13.63 2.27 9.63
C MET A 177 -12.91 1.44 10.70
N LEU A 178 -11.64 1.11 10.50
CA LEU A 178 -10.83 0.39 11.50
C LEU A 178 -10.59 1.25 12.74
N SER A 179 -10.25 2.52 12.58
CA SER A 179 -10.06 3.47 13.67
C SER A 179 -11.30 3.55 14.57
N ASP A 180 -12.48 3.70 13.96
CA ASP A 180 -13.75 3.75 14.68
C ASP A 180 -14.03 2.45 15.42
N PHE A 181 -13.69 1.31 14.81
CA PHE A 181 -13.82 0.01 15.45
C PHE A 181 -12.92 -0.10 16.69
N TYR A 182 -11.65 0.31 16.60
CA TYR A 182 -10.73 0.32 17.75
C TYR A 182 -11.21 1.26 18.86
N ALA A 183 -11.69 2.46 18.52
CA ALA A 183 -12.24 3.41 19.50
C ALA A 183 -13.43 2.83 20.26
N GLN A 184 -14.32 2.12 19.55
CA GLN A 184 -15.45 1.42 20.16
C GLN A 184 -15.01 0.29 21.10
N LEU A 185 -13.98 -0.49 20.73
CA LEU A 185 -13.43 -1.54 21.59
C LEU A 185 -12.82 -0.97 22.88
N ARG A 186 -12.23 0.23 22.81
CA ARG A 186 -11.71 0.97 23.98
C ARG A 186 -12.81 1.62 24.83
N GLY A 187 -14.05 1.70 24.33
CA GLY A 187 -15.16 2.38 25.01
C GLY A 187 -15.05 3.90 24.95
N GLU A 188 -14.28 4.44 24.01
CA GLU A 188 -14.15 5.87 23.77
C GLU A 188 -15.39 6.36 22.99
N SER A 189 -16.14 7.29 23.58
CA SER A 189 -17.14 8.06 22.87
C SER A 189 -16.48 9.32 22.32
N VAL A 190 -16.58 9.54 21.01
CA VAL A 190 -15.98 10.68 20.28
C VAL A 190 -16.39 12.06 20.84
N ASP A 191 -17.46 12.12 21.64
CA ASP A 191 -18.02 13.36 22.20
C ASP A 191 -17.42 13.86 23.54
N LYS A 192 -16.37 13.23 24.06
CA LYS A 192 -15.83 13.65 25.36
C LYS A 192 -14.80 14.77 25.18
N THR A 193 -15.25 16.00 25.43
CA THR A 193 -14.38 17.12 25.86
C THR A 193 -13.62 16.66 27.10
N VAL A 194 -12.41 16.15 26.90
CA VAL A 194 -11.48 15.82 27.98
C VAL A 194 -11.22 17.13 28.72
N GLN A 195 -11.72 17.25 29.95
CA GLN A 195 -11.36 18.35 30.84
C GLN A 195 -9.88 18.17 31.19
N VAL A 196 -9.01 18.79 30.40
CA VAL A 196 -7.57 18.79 30.62
C VAL A 196 -7.30 19.66 31.85
N GLY A 197 -6.70 19.07 32.89
CA GLY A 197 -6.26 19.79 34.08
C GLY A 197 -5.34 20.96 33.73
N THR A 198 -5.41 22.04 34.50
CA THR A 198 -4.81 23.35 34.18
C THR A 198 -3.28 23.38 34.18
N ASN A 199 -2.59 22.31 34.59
CA ASN A 199 -1.13 22.22 34.64
C ASN A 199 -0.62 20.97 33.90
N PHE A 200 -0.22 21.13 32.64
CA PHE A 200 0.52 20.10 31.89
C PHE A 200 1.73 20.69 31.19
N GLU A 201 2.85 19.98 31.23
CA GLU A 201 4.05 20.33 30.46
C GLU A 201 3.89 19.85 29.01
N ARG A 202 4.11 20.75 28.06
CA ARG A 202 3.97 20.45 26.63
C ARG A 202 5.30 20.03 26.05
N GLN A 203 5.32 18.90 25.36
CA GLN A 203 6.45 18.44 24.56
C GLN A 203 6.00 18.18 23.12
N SER A 204 6.86 18.49 22.15
CA SER A 204 6.57 18.26 20.73
C SER A 204 7.83 17.75 20.04
N ILE A 205 7.71 16.61 19.37
CA ILE A 205 8.80 15.93 18.68
C ILE A 205 8.34 15.61 17.26
N LYS A 206 9.22 15.77 16.28
CA LYS A 206 8.95 15.47 14.85
C LYS A 206 9.77 14.27 14.41
N TYR A 207 9.15 13.39 13.63
CA TYR A 207 9.79 12.19 13.08
C TYR A 207 9.67 12.20 11.56
N TRP A 208 10.70 11.65 10.91
CA TRP A 208 10.65 11.34 9.48
C TRP A 208 10.24 9.88 9.33
N VAL A 209 9.24 9.62 8.50
CA VAL A 209 8.74 8.27 8.22
C VAL A 209 9.01 7.95 6.76
N HIS A 210 9.56 6.77 6.50
CA HIS A 210 9.76 6.31 5.12
C HIS A 210 8.39 6.00 4.48
N PRO A 211 8.16 6.31 3.19
CA PRO A 211 6.87 6.07 2.55
C PRO A 211 6.39 4.61 2.60
N GLU A 212 7.32 3.65 2.61
CA GLU A 212 7.00 2.22 2.73
C GLU A 212 6.45 1.84 4.11
N ASP A 213 6.83 2.56 5.16
CA ASP A 213 6.41 2.30 6.55
C ASP A 213 5.17 3.11 6.95
N MET A 214 4.68 3.99 6.07
CA MET A 214 3.59 4.93 6.38
C MET A 214 2.33 4.20 6.86
N MET A 215 1.95 3.12 6.17
CA MET A 215 0.77 2.34 6.55
C MET A 215 0.94 1.64 7.89
N THR A 216 2.14 1.11 8.18
CA THR A 216 2.45 0.49 9.46
C THR A 216 2.32 1.48 10.61
N VAL A 217 2.86 2.69 10.43
CA VAL A 217 2.74 3.76 11.44
C VAL A 217 1.28 4.14 11.65
N ILE A 218 0.51 4.33 10.57
CA ILE A 218 -0.92 4.64 10.67
C ILE A 218 -1.64 3.55 11.45
N MET A 219 -1.42 2.28 11.13
CA MET A 219 -2.07 1.15 11.81
C MET A 219 -1.73 1.07 13.31
N ILE A 220 -0.48 1.34 13.69
CA ILE A 220 -0.09 1.39 15.12
C ILE A 220 -0.75 2.58 15.83
N VAL A 221 -0.85 3.72 15.18
CA VAL A 221 -1.47 4.92 15.77
C VAL A 221 -2.96 4.68 16.00
N ILE A 222 -3.70 4.16 15.04
CA ILE A 222 -5.18 4.00 15.15
C ILE A 222 -5.61 2.97 16.21
N GLN A 223 -4.74 2.00 16.51
CA GLN A 223 -4.95 1.06 17.62
C GLN A 223 -5.06 1.77 18.98
N ASN A 224 -4.45 2.95 19.11
CA ASN A 224 -4.37 3.70 20.37
C ASN A 224 -5.15 5.01 20.34
N LEU A 225 -5.26 5.66 19.18
CA LEU A 225 -5.85 6.99 19.03
C LEU A 225 -6.82 7.00 17.85
N PRO A 226 -8.05 7.51 18.02
CA PRO A 226 -8.97 7.63 16.90
C PRO A 226 -8.48 8.67 15.91
N VAL A 227 -8.71 8.41 14.62
CA VAL A 227 -8.53 9.39 13.56
C VAL A 227 -9.66 10.41 13.66
N PHE A 228 -9.29 11.69 13.77
CA PHE A 228 -10.26 12.78 13.71
C PHE A 228 -10.48 13.18 12.25
N PHE A 229 -11.70 12.98 11.74
CA PHE A 229 -12.10 13.41 10.41
C PHE A 229 -13.01 14.64 10.50
N LYS A 230 -12.56 15.77 9.93
CA LYS A 230 -13.38 16.97 9.75
C LYS A 230 -13.80 17.06 8.29
N PRO A 231 -15.09 16.96 7.95
CA PRO A 231 -15.54 17.17 6.58
C PRO A 231 -15.31 18.63 6.17
N ASP A 232 -14.79 18.85 4.96
CA ASP A 232 -14.38 20.18 4.45
C ASP A 232 -15.52 21.22 4.43
N ASN A 233 -16.78 20.78 4.47
CA ASN A 233 -17.98 21.61 4.44
C ASN A 233 -18.65 21.81 5.81
N ALA A 234 -18.00 21.47 6.92
CA ALA A 234 -18.54 21.80 8.24
C ALA A 234 -18.54 23.34 8.40
N PRO A 235 -19.69 23.98 8.67
CA PRO A 235 -19.72 25.42 8.94
C PRO A 235 -18.73 25.72 10.06
N ALA A 236 -17.89 26.72 9.86
CA ALA A 236 -17.07 27.24 10.95
C ALA A 236 -18.05 27.70 12.03
N GLY A 237 -18.13 26.94 13.13
CA GLY A 237 -18.95 27.33 14.26
C GLY A 237 -18.42 28.65 14.81
N ASP A 238 -19.32 29.63 14.90
CA ASP A 238 -19.16 30.84 15.72
C ASP A 238 -19.00 30.47 17.22
#